data_AF-A0A954YC94-F1
#
_entry.id   AF-A0A954YC94-F1
#
_cell.length_a   1.000
_cell.length_b   1.000
_cell.length_c   1.000
_cell.angle_alpha   90.00
_cell.angle_beta   90.00
_cell.angle_gamma   90.00
#
_symmetry.space_group_name_H-M   'P 1'
#
loop_
_entity.id
_entity.type
_entity.pdbx_description
1 polymer ?
#
loop_
_entity_poly.entity_id
_entity_poly.type
_entity_poly.pdbx_seq_one_letter_code
_entity_poly.pdbx_strand_id
1 'polypeptide(L)'
;APGTIGTHDVERLYQAMQSVRISAPPTDCLAPIGVRNLLSGLLKEVKAEFFTATTRSPAVYRGNPFQIEIAIAFGGALPGDQPARVIRFANRVPLLYQQSACSAFKSVLEVDWRNYGVSQPGGSTPVGPLVVMVHMASVWVPFTSESKEAIADYDEIRKEMRLALQECGRKLASYIRRRRRQQLEADKRSIFSRYIPDVAEALARLTGASEEKLLSELQAIALERTSEADVELDEDGKPIAKVEDPTAGDESTLIVPENETPPTPASDLFEETGGKKPKKRRRR
;
A
#
# COMPACT_ATOMS: atom_id res chain seq x y z
N ALA A 1 -25.66 13.05 -48.95
CA ALA A 1 -26.10 12.16 -47.84
C ALA A 1 -24.89 11.79 -46.99
N PRO A 2 -25.03 11.34 -45.73
CA PRO A 2 -23.89 10.94 -44.91
C PRO A 2 -22.99 9.90 -45.59
N GLY A 3 -23.57 9.04 -46.43
CA GLY A 3 -22.83 8.01 -47.19
C GLY A 3 -22.14 8.49 -48.49
N THR A 4 -22.22 9.77 -48.87
CA THR A 4 -21.62 10.30 -50.10
C THR A 4 -20.47 11.29 -49.84
N ILE A 5 -19.90 11.29 -48.64
CA ILE A 5 -18.79 12.18 -48.26
C ILE A 5 -17.49 11.65 -48.88
N GLY A 6 -16.79 12.48 -49.65
CA GLY A 6 -15.50 12.14 -50.24
C GLY A 6 -14.36 12.15 -49.23
N THR A 7 -13.24 11.48 -49.54
CA THR A 7 -12.08 11.35 -48.63
C THR A 7 -11.53 12.71 -48.18
N HIS A 8 -11.43 13.68 -49.09
CA HIS A 8 -10.96 15.04 -48.77
C HIS A 8 -11.89 15.78 -47.80
N ASP A 9 -13.19 15.51 -47.85
CA ASP A 9 -14.17 16.13 -46.94
C ASP A 9 -14.10 15.51 -45.55
N VAL A 10 -13.81 14.20 -45.46
CA VAL A 10 -13.57 13.50 -44.19
C VAL A 10 -12.31 14.04 -43.50
N GLU A 11 -11.22 14.25 -44.24
CA GLU A 11 -9.99 14.82 -43.69
C GLU A 11 -10.21 16.25 -43.17
N ARG A 12 -10.94 17.08 -43.92
CA ARG A 12 -11.32 18.43 -43.47
C ARG A 12 -12.15 18.39 -42.20
N LEU A 13 -13.12 17.49 -42.12
CA LEU A 13 -13.94 17.30 -40.91
C LEU A 13 -13.10 16.84 -39.73
N TYR A 14 -12.18 15.89 -39.94
CA TYR A 14 -11.27 15.39 -38.90
C TYR A 14 -10.38 16.51 -38.33
N GLN A 15 -9.78 17.32 -39.19
CA GLN A 15 -8.97 18.47 -38.77
C GLN A 15 -9.82 19.51 -38.03
N ALA A 16 -11.03 19.80 -38.52
CA ALA A 16 -11.96 20.69 -37.85
C ALA A 16 -12.35 20.17 -36.45
N MET A 17 -12.62 18.87 -36.31
CA MET A 17 -12.95 18.25 -35.01
C MET A 17 -11.78 18.32 -34.02
N GLN A 18 -10.53 18.18 -34.48
CA GLN A 18 -9.36 18.33 -33.62
C GLN A 18 -9.12 19.78 -33.15
N SER A 19 -9.52 20.76 -33.97
CA SER A 19 -9.36 22.18 -33.62
C SER A 19 -10.35 22.67 -32.56
N VAL A 20 -11.47 21.97 -32.40
CA VAL A 20 -12.55 22.35 -31.48
C VAL A 20 -12.39 21.62 -30.15
N ARG A 21 -12.54 22.35 -29.04
CA ARG A 21 -12.62 21.76 -27.71
C ARG A 21 -14.01 21.16 -27.49
N ILE A 22 -14.07 19.83 -27.43
CA ILE A 22 -15.30 19.07 -27.13
C ILE A 22 -15.36 18.77 -25.64
N SER A 23 -16.57 18.69 -25.08
CA SER A 23 -16.80 18.25 -23.70
C SER A 23 -16.26 16.84 -23.47
N ALA A 24 -15.76 16.58 -22.27
CA ALA A 24 -15.32 15.25 -21.88
C ALA A 24 -16.47 14.23 -21.99
N PRO A 25 -16.18 12.99 -22.41
CA PRO A 25 -17.14 11.89 -22.39
C PRO A 25 -17.62 11.59 -20.96
N PRO A 26 -18.81 10.99 -20.81
CA PRO A 26 -19.30 10.57 -19.50
C PRO A 26 -18.37 9.52 -18.87
N THR A 27 -18.20 9.59 -17.55
CA THR A 27 -17.31 8.70 -16.78
C THR A 27 -18.04 7.56 -16.08
N ASP A 28 -19.37 7.49 -16.19
CA ASP A 28 -20.24 6.47 -15.58
C ASP A 28 -20.06 5.07 -16.22
N CYS A 29 -19.35 4.98 -17.33
CA CYS A 29 -19.05 3.72 -18.00
C CYS A 29 -17.89 2.92 -17.38
N LEU A 30 -17.29 3.42 -16.28
CA LEU A 30 -16.14 2.78 -15.63
C LEU A 30 -16.57 1.90 -14.46
N ALA A 31 -15.96 0.72 -14.35
CA ALA A 31 -16.18 -0.23 -13.27
C ALA A 31 -14.87 -0.46 -12.47
N PRO A 32 -14.45 0.47 -11.60
CA PRO A 32 -13.27 0.30 -10.75
C PRO A 32 -13.42 -0.89 -9.78
N ILE A 33 -12.33 -1.28 -9.13
CA ILE A 33 -12.34 -2.29 -8.06
C ILE A 33 -12.85 -1.66 -6.76
N GLY A 34 -12.42 -0.42 -6.48
CA GLY A 34 -12.73 0.32 -5.26
C GLY A 34 -11.70 0.09 -4.16
N VAL A 35 -11.51 1.12 -3.32
CA VAL A 35 -10.52 1.17 -2.23
C VAL A 35 -10.67 -0.02 -1.27
N ARG A 36 -11.89 -0.29 -0.79
CA ARG A 36 -12.16 -1.38 0.16
C ARG A 36 -11.77 -2.76 -0.38
N ASN A 37 -12.15 -3.05 -1.64
CA ASN A 37 -11.86 -4.33 -2.28
C ASN A 37 -10.36 -4.50 -2.58
N LEU A 38 -9.67 -3.41 -2.94
CA LEU A 38 -8.22 -3.40 -3.12
C LEU A 38 -7.49 -3.74 -1.81
N LEU A 39 -7.90 -3.10 -0.72
CA LEU A 39 -7.34 -3.36 0.61
C LEU A 39 -7.60 -4.80 1.06
N SER A 40 -8.84 -5.29 0.94
CA SER A 40 -9.17 -6.68 1.31
C SER A 40 -8.41 -7.71 0.46
N GLY A 41 -8.21 -7.42 -0.84
CA GLY A 41 -7.47 -8.29 -1.74
C GLY A 41 -5.97 -8.36 -1.38
N LEU A 42 -5.37 -7.21 -1.09
CA LEU A 42 -3.97 -7.15 -0.65
C LEU A 42 -3.75 -7.78 0.72
N LEU A 43 -4.66 -7.55 1.67
CA LEU A 43 -4.58 -8.13 3.01
C LEU A 43 -4.57 -9.66 2.98
N LYS A 44 -5.34 -10.26 2.07
CA LYS A 44 -5.43 -11.72 1.92
C LYS A 44 -4.16 -12.35 1.37
N GLU A 45 -3.53 -11.69 0.39
CA GLU A 45 -2.39 -12.26 -0.36
C GLU A 45 -1.03 -11.83 0.18
N VAL A 46 -0.95 -10.67 0.85
CA VAL A 46 0.30 -10.06 1.29
C VAL A 46 0.31 -9.91 2.80
N LYS A 47 1.30 -10.54 3.44
CA LYS A 47 1.54 -10.40 4.88
C LYS A 47 2.41 -9.17 5.14
N ALA A 48 1.76 -8.01 5.27
CA ALA A 48 2.38 -6.74 5.59
C ALA A 48 1.73 -6.12 6.84
N GLU A 49 2.35 -5.07 7.38
CA GLU A 49 1.83 -4.36 8.56
C GLU A 49 1.02 -3.12 8.18
N PHE A 50 1.36 -2.48 7.06
CA PHE A 50 0.72 -1.25 6.63
C PHE A 50 0.15 -1.42 5.23
N PHE A 51 -1.11 -1.06 5.05
CA PHE A 51 -1.80 -1.05 3.77
C PHE A 51 -2.43 0.32 3.54
N THR A 52 -2.31 0.83 2.31
CA THR A 52 -3.04 2.02 1.90
C THR A 52 -3.49 1.89 0.46
N ALA A 53 -4.68 2.40 0.13
CA ALA A 53 -5.22 2.40 -1.22
C ALA A 53 -5.85 3.75 -1.54
N THR A 54 -5.77 4.15 -2.80
CA THR A 54 -6.35 5.41 -3.29
C THR A 54 -6.96 5.16 -4.67
N THR A 55 -8.19 5.61 -4.85
CA THR A 55 -8.88 5.65 -6.14
C THR A 55 -9.00 7.11 -6.57
N ARG A 56 -8.38 7.47 -7.69
CA ARG A 56 -8.42 8.84 -8.21
C ARG A 56 -9.75 9.15 -8.87
N SER A 57 -10.03 10.43 -9.09
CA SER A 57 -11.11 10.86 -9.99
C SER A 57 -10.85 10.36 -11.42
N PRO A 58 -11.88 9.94 -12.17
CA PRO A 58 -11.71 9.58 -13.58
C PRO A 58 -11.11 10.73 -14.40
N ALA A 59 -10.23 10.38 -15.32
CA ALA A 59 -9.62 11.27 -16.30
C ALA A 59 -9.93 10.75 -17.71
N VAL A 60 -9.58 11.51 -18.75
CA VAL A 60 -9.86 11.14 -20.13
C VAL A 60 -8.59 11.24 -20.95
N TYR A 61 -8.30 10.21 -21.75
CA TYR A 61 -7.22 10.23 -22.73
C TYR A 61 -7.80 9.92 -24.12
N ARG A 62 -7.51 10.75 -25.12
CA ARG A 62 -8.02 10.56 -26.51
C ARG A 62 -9.53 10.28 -26.60
N GLY A 63 -10.34 10.89 -25.73
CA GLY A 63 -11.79 10.65 -25.67
C GLY A 63 -12.23 9.36 -24.99
N ASN A 64 -11.31 8.59 -24.39
CA ASN A 64 -11.61 7.42 -23.58
C ASN A 64 -11.46 7.76 -22.09
N PRO A 65 -12.53 7.63 -21.28
CA PRO A 65 -12.43 7.81 -19.85
C PRO A 65 -11.64 6.64 -19.24
N PHE A 66 -10.81 6.94 -18.25
CA PHE A 66 -10.06 5.98 -17.47
C PHE A 66 -9.96 6.42 -16.01
N GLN A 67 -9.71 5.47 -15.12
CA GLN A 67 -9.53 5.71 -13.70
C GLN A 67 -8.36 4.89 -13.18
N ILE A 68 -7.56 5.50 -12.33
CA ILE A 68 -6.38 4.87 -11.73
C ILE A 68 -6.64 4.60 -10.26
N GLU A 69 -6.36 3.38 -9.85
CA GLU A 69 -6.41 2.95 -8.46
C GLU A 69 -5.06 2.36 -8.09
N ILE A 70 -4.55 2.74 -6.93
CA ILE A 70 -3.24 2.31 -6.45
C ILE A 70 -3.38 1.84 -5.03
N ALA A 71 -2.72 0.75 -4.72
CA ALA A 71 -2.61 0.28 -3.36
C ALA A 71 -1.16 -0.12 -3.04
N ILE A 72 -0.75 0.14 -1.81
CA ILE A 72 0.60 -0.09 -1.30
C ILE A 72 0.49 -0.94 -0.05
N ALA A 73 1.35 -1.94 0.06
CA ALA A 73 1.57 -2.70 1.28
C ALA A 73 3.04 -2.57 1.72
N PHE A 74 3.29 -2.37 3.00
CA PHE A 74 4.63 -2.14 3.55
C PHE A 74 4.89 -2.87 4.87
N GLY A 75 6.11 -3.38 5.05
CA GLY A 75 6.57 -4.02 6.29
C GLY A 75 6.14 -5.48 6.45
N GLY A 76 6.14 -5.99 7.68
CA GLY A 76 5.74 -7.35 8.03
C GLY A 76 6.72 -8.41 7.52
N ALA A 77 6.18 -9.48 6.93
CA ALA A 77 6.97 -10.60 6.44
C ALA A 77 7.57 -10.36 5.04
N LEU A 78 7.51 -9.13 4.53
CA LEU A 78 8.07 -8.77 3.24
C LEU A 78 9.60 -8.63 3.32
N PRO A 79 10.35 -9.06 2.27
CA PRO A 79 11.80 -8.95 2.25
C PRO A 79 12.23 -7.48 2.18
N GLY A 80 13.12 -7.05 3.09
CA GLY A 80 13.58 -5.67 3.20
C GLY A 80 14.72 -5.28 2.27
N ASP A 81 15.38 -6.26 1.64
CA ASP A 81 16.56 -6.10 0.80
C ASP A 81 16.27 -6.25 -0.70
N GLN A 82 15.04 -6.60 -1.06
CA GLN A 82 14.61 -6.83 -2.44
C GLN A 82 14.01 -5.58 -3.08
N PRO A 83 14.06 -5.47 -4.42
CA PRO A 83 13.31 -4.46 -5.14
C PRO A 83 11.80 -4.65 -4.90
N ALA A 84 11.09 -3.54 -4.78
CA ALA A 84 9.66 -3.53 -4.53
C ALA A 84 8.90 -4.34 -5.59
N ARG A 85 7.95 -5.14 -5.14
CA ARG A 85 7.13 -5.96 -6.04
C ARG A 85 6.03 -5.11 -6.64
N VAL A 86 6.05 -4.92 -7.97
CA VAL A 86 5.04 -4.15 -8.70
C VAL A 86 4.00 -5.09 -9.31
N ILE A 87 2.76 -5.00 -8.84
CA ILE A 87 1.62 -5.76 -9.33
C ILE A 87 0.80 -4.84 -10.23
N ARG A 88 0.52 -5.27 -11.46
CA ARG A 88 -0.16 -4.44 -12.47
C ARG A 88 -1.47 -5.08 -12.88
N PHE A 89 -2.51 -4.28 -12.95
CA PHE A 89 -3.83 -4.68 -13.41
C PHE A 89 -4.37 -3.70 -14.45
N ALA A 90 -5.05 -4.24 -15.45
CA ALA A 90 -5.83 -3.49 -16.41
C ALA A 90 -7.22 -4.13 -16.50
N ASN A 91 -8.29 -3.36 -16.26
CA ASN A 91 -9.67 -3.86 -16.26
C ASN A 91 -9.84 -5.18 -15.47
N ARG A 92 -9.31 -5.22 -14.25
CA ARG A 92 -9.33 -6.39 -13.35
C ARG A 92 -8.55 -7.63 -13.85
N VAL A 93 -7.80 -7.51 -14.95
CA VAL A 93 -6.90 -8.56 -15.46
C VAL A 93 -5.47 -8.29 -15.02
N PRO A 94 -4.77 -9.26 -14.40
CA PRO A 94 -3.37 -9.11 -14.02
C PRO A 94 -2.45 -9.13 -15.24
N LEU A 95 -1.48 -8.22 -15.29
CA LEU A 95 -0.47 -8.14 -16.35
C LEU A 95 0.85 -8.71 -15.83
N LEU A 96 1.27 -9.86 -16.33
CA LEU A 96 2.41 -10.61 -15.79
C LEU A 96 3.70 -10.32 -16.55
N TYR A 97 3.64 -10.22 -17.87
CA TYR A 97 4.82 -10.10 -18.71
C TYR A 97 5.14 -8.64 -19.09
N GLN A 98 6.34 -8.42 -19.64
CA GLN A 98 6.78 -7.12 -20.20
C GLN A 98 6.67 -5.94 -19.22
N GLN A 99 7.08 -6.14 -17.96
CA GLN A 99 6.95 -5.12 -16.92
C GLN A 99 7.67 -3.81 -17.28
N SER A 100 8.89 -3.88 -17.83
CA SER A 100 9.69 -2.70 -18.20
C SER A 100 9.05 -1.80 -19.26
N ALA A 101 8.24 -2.37 -20.16
CA ALA A 101 7.55 -1.62 -21.21
C ALA A 101 6.31 -0.89 -20.70
N CYS A 102 5.73 -1.33 -19.58
CA CYS A 102 4.47 -0.85 -19.06
C CYS A 102 4.58 0.53 -18.41
N SER A 103 3.66 1.45 -18.76
CA SER A 103 3.53 2.77 -18.13
C SER A 103 3.43 2.69 -16.60
N ALA A 104 2.73 1.69 -16.06
CA ALA A 104 2.60 1.50 -14.60
C ALA A 104 3.96 1.29 -13.91
N PHE A 105 4.83 0.45 -14.49
CA PHE A 105 6.16 0.21 -13.93
C PHE A 105 7.07 1.44 -14.06
N LYS A 106 7.03 2.09 -15.22
CA LYS A 106 7.77 3.34 -15.44
C LYS A 106 7.33 4.45 -14.47
N SER A 107 6.04 4.52 -14.15
CA SER A 107 5.50 5.47 -13.17
C SER A 107 6.02 5.20 -11.76
N VAL A 108 6.13 3.93 -11.35
CA VAL A 108 6.72 3.55 -10.06
C VAL A 108 8.21 3.90 -9.99
N LEU A 109 8.93 3.72 -11.09
CA LEU A 109 10.36 4.03 -11.18
C LEU A 109 10.64 5.54 -11.16
N GLU A 110 9.77 6.36 -11.77
CA GLU A 110 9.90 7.82 -11.85
C GLU A 110 9.60 8.53 -10.52
N VAL A 111 8.75 7.94 -9.67
CA VAL A 111 8.46 8.50 -8.34
C VAL A 111 9.71 8.39 -7.46
N ASP A 112 10.09 9.49 -6.82
CA ASP A 112 11.20 9.51 -5.86
C ASP A 112 10.73 9.03 -4.48
N TRP A 113 11.00 7.76 -4.19
CA TRP A 113 10.57 7.09 -2.96
C TRP A 113 11.39 7.49 -1.73
N ARG A 114 12.57 8.11 -1.93
CA ARG A 114 13.44 8.57 -0.84
C ARG A 114 12.76 9.66 -0.02
N ASN A 115 11.96 10.50 -0.67
CA ASN A 115 11.15 11.52 -0.02
C ASN A 115 10.08 10.92 0.92
N TYR A 116 9.70 9.67 0.68
CA TYR A 116 8.73 8.93 1.48
C TYR A 116 9.36 7.99 2.50
N GLY A 117 10.69 7.98 2.65
CA GLY A 117 11.39 7.17 3.63
C GLY A 117 11.71 5.74 3.18
N VAL A 118 11.59 5.44 1.88
CA VAL A 118 12.00 4.15 1.30
C VAL A 118 13.29 4.35 0.51
N SER A 119 14.22 3.40 0.62
CA SER A 119 15.49 3.46 -0.11
C SER A 119 15.26 3.27 -1.62
N GLN A 120 15.99 4.00 -2.45
CA GLN A 120 15.92 3.84 -3.90
C GLN A 120 17.30 4.15 -4.52
N PRO A 121 18.00 3.13 -5.05
CA PRO A 121 19.15 3.33 -5.91
C PRO A 121 18.77 4.11 -7.18
N GLY A 122 19.72 4.87 -7.73
CA GLY A 122 19.46 5.70 -8.90
C GLY A 122 19.05 4.86 -10.12
N GLY A 123 17.91 5.18 -10.74
CA GLY A 123 17.43 4.50 -11.94
C GLY A 123 16.83 3.10 -11.72
N SER A 124 16.59 2.70 -10.46
CA SER A 124 15.91 1.44 -10.14
C SER A 124 14.58 1.66 -9.44
N THR A 125 13.81 0.58 -9.28
CA THR A 125 12.68 0.54 -8.36
C THR A 125 13.15 0.75 -6.92
N PRO A 126 12.27 1.23 -6.02
CA PRO A 126 12.59 1.29 -4.59
C PRO A 126 12.96 -0.09 -4.05
N VAL A 127 13.85 -0.10 -3.06
CA VAL A 127 14.32 -1.30 -2.35
C VAL A 127 13.79 -1.23 -0.92
N GLY A 128 13.11 -2.29 -0.49
CA GLY A 128 12.47 -2.34 0.81
C GLY A 128 11.30 -3.32 0.83
N PRO A 129 10.69 -3.52 2.01
CA PRO A 129 9.54 -4.40 2.20
C PRO A 129 8.28 -3.73 1.65
N LEU A 130 8.22 -3.54 0.33
CA LEU A 130 7.22 -2.73 -0.36
C LEU A 130 6.58 -3.51 -1.52
N VAL A 131 5.25 -3.55 -1.54
CA VAL A 131 4.45 -4.03 -2.67
C VAL A 131 3.61 -2.87 -3.18
N VAL A 132 3.65 -2.62 -4.48
CA VAL A 132 2.86 -1.57 -5.15
C VAL A 132 1.95 -2.22 -6.16
N MET A 133 0.65 -2.11 -5.94
CA MET A 133 -0.39 -2.53 -6.87
C MET A 133 -0.90 -1.31 -7.64
N VAL A 134 -0.91 -1.39 -8.97
CA VAL A 134 -1.43 -0.35 -9.87
C VAL A 134 -2.52 -0.95 -10.73
N HIS A 135 -3.72 -0.38 -10.67
CA HIS A 135 -4.87 -0.76 -11.47
C HIS A 135 -5.32 0.40 -12.36
N MET A 136 -5.53 0.10 -13.64
CA MET A 136 -6.17 1.00 -14.59
C MET A 136 -7.52 0.41 -15.03
N ALA A 137 -8.60 1.16 -14.83
CA ALA A 137 -9.92 0.87 -15.38
C ALA A 137 -10.19 1.82 -16.57
N SER A 138 -10.56 1.28 -17.73
CA SER A 138 -10.89 2.08 -18.93
C SER A 138 -11.78 1.29 -19.88
N VAL A 139 -12.60 1.97 -20.67
CA VAL A 139 -13.42 1.34 -21.73
C VAL A 139 -12.53 0.67 -22.77
N TRP A 140 -11.45 1.34 -23.12
CA TRP A 140 -10.39 0.82 -23.97
C TRP A 140 -9.08 1.03 -23.23
N VAL A 141 -8.28 -0.01 -23.01
CA VAL A 141 -6.95 0.15 -22.41
C VAL A 141 -5.94 0.19 -23.55
N PRO A 142 -5.03 1.18 -23.58
CA PRO A 142 -4.07 1.27 -24.66
C PRO A 142 -2.92 0.32 -24.36
N PHE A 143 -2.83 -0.78 -25.10
CA PHE A 143 -1.74 -1.74 -24.97
C PHE A 143 -0.62 -1.45 -25.96
N THR A 144 0.63 -1.76 -25.58
CA THR A 144 1.80 -1.62 -26.47
C THR A 144 1.86 -2.71 -27.55
N SER A 145 1.24 -3.86 -27.29
CA SER A 145 1.23 -5.04 -28.16
C SER A 145 -0.14 -5.70 -28.18
N GLU A 146 -0.42 -6.50 -29.22
CA GLU A 146 -1.66 -7.27 -29.36
C GLU A 146 -1.86 -8.30 -28.24
N SER A 147 -0.77 -8.74 -27.60
CA SER A 147 -0.78 -9.66 -26.47
C SER A 147 -1.37 -9.05 -25.20
N LYS A 148 -1.56 -7.72 -25.14
CA LYS A 148 -2.16 -6.99 -24.01
C LYS A 148 -1.42 -7.15 -22.68
N GLU A 149 -0.10 -7.23 -22.72
CA GLU A 149 0.74 -7.45 -21.52
C GLU A 149 1.26 -6.16 -20.86
N ALA A 150 1.26 -5.04 -21.59
CA ALA A 150 1.78 -3.76 -21.09
C ALA A 150 0.94 -2.58 -21.56
N ILE A 151 0.67 -1.66 -20.62
CA ILE A 151 -0.04 -0.41 -20.88
C ILE A 151 0.92 0.56 -21.56
N ALA A 152 0.48 1.16 -22.65
CA ALA A 152 1.22 2.13 -23.42
C ALA A 152 1.45 3.44 -22.66
N ASP A 153 2.49 4.13 -23.09
CA ASP A 153 3.07 5.27 -22.41
C ASP A 153 2.48 6.58 -22.91
N TYR A 154 1.32 6.95 -22.36
CA TYR A 154 0.67 8.24 -22.62
C TYR A 154 0.87 9.16 -21.43
N ASP A 155 1.18 10.43 -21.70
CA ASP A 155 1.48 11.43 -20.68
C ASP A 155 0.30 11.64 -19.72
N GLU A 156 -0.93 11.61 -20.21
CA GLU A 156 -2.14 11.77 -19.38
C GLU A 156 -2.29 10.61 -18.39
N ILE A 157 -2.04 9.38 -18.85
CA ILE A 157 -2.14 8.18 -18.02
C ILE A 157 -1.00 8.15 -17.00
N ARG A 158 0.23 8.39 -17.45
CA ARG A 158 1.43 8.44 -16.61
C ARG A 158 1.30 9.50 -15.53
N LYS A 159 0.79 10.70 -15.87
CA LYS A 159 0.57 11.78 -14.90
C LYS A 159 -0.39 11.35 -13.79
N GLU A 160 -1.53 10.75 -14.11
CA GLU A 160 -2.48 10.28 -13.09
C GLU A 160 -1.94 9.12 -12.26
N MET A 161 -1.21 8.18 -12.88
CA MET A 161 -0.49 7.12 -12.15
C MET A 161 0.52 7.70 -11.14
N ARG A 162 1.31 8.68 -11.57
CA ARG A 162 2.28 9.35 -10.70
C ARG A 162 1.61 10.09 -9.55
N LEU A 163 0.52 10.82 -9.80
CA LEU A 163 -0.22 11.53 -8.75
C LEU A 163 -0.83 10.57 -7.73
N ALA A 164 -1.42 9.46 -8.19
CA ALA A 164 -1.94 8.42 -7.30
C ALA A 164 -0.84 7.78 -6.43
N LEU A 165 0.33 7.49 -7.03
CA LEU A 165 1.48 6.94 -6.29
C LEU A 165 1.97 7.90 -5.22
N GLN A 166 2.04 9.20 -5.53
CA GLN A 166 2.45 10.23 -4.58
C GLN A 166 1.47 10.37 -3.41
N GLU A 167 0.17 10.21 -3.65
CA GLU A 167 -0.85 10.25 -2.61
C GLU A 167 -0.68 9.11 -1.60
N CYS A 168 -0.54 7.87 -2.08
CA CYS A 168 -0.23 6.72 -1.22
C CYS A 168 1.16 6.85 -0.56
N GLY A 169 2.14 7.40 -1.29
CA GLY A 169 3.50 7.64 -0.79
C GLY A 169 3.54 8.59 0.41
N ARG A 170 2.70 9.64 0.44
CA ARG A 170 2.61 10.55 1.61
C ARG A 170 2.03 9.85 2.84
N LYS A 171 1.04 8.97 2.67
CA LYS A 171 0.47 8.16 3.75
C LYS A 171 1.52 7.19 4.31
N LEU A 172 2.24 6.51 3.42
CA LEU A 172 3.37 5.64 3.79
C LEU A 172 4.47 6.40 4.55
N ALA A 173 4.84 7.60 4.08
CA ALA A 173 5.87 8.40 4.73
C ALA A 173 5.51 8.78 6.17
N SER A 174 4.23 9.05 6.42
CA SER A 174 3.72 9.36 7.76
C SER A 174 3.85 8.14 8.68
N TYR A 175 3.51 6.94 8.18
CA TYR A 175 3.69 5.68 8.89
C TYR A 175 5.17 5.42 9.23
N ILE A 176 6.08 5.49 8.24
CA ILE A 176 7.52 5.21 8.43
C ILE A 176 8.14 6.19 9.43
N ARG A 177 7.82 7.49 9.32
CA ARG A 177 8.35 8.51 10.25
C ARG A 177 7.89 8.25 11.68
N ARG A 178 6.63 7.83 11.85
CA ARG A 178 6.11 7.47 13.17
C ARG A 178 6.78 6.25 13.75
N ARG A 179 6.88 5.15 12.99
CA ARG A 179 7.54 3.91 13.44
C ARG A 179 9.00 4.19 13.84
N ARG A 180 9.71 5.03 13.08
CA ARG A 180 11.07 5.45 13.42
C ARG A 180 11.13 6.24 14.72
N ARG A 181 10.15 7.12 14.99
CA ARG A 181 10.08 7.85 16.26
C ARG A 181 9.85 6.90 17.44
N GLN A 182 8.92 5.97 17.30
CA GLN A 182 8.66 4.95 18.32
C GLN A 182 9.90 4.11 18.63
N GLN A 183 10.61 3.65 17.59
CA GLN A 183 11.85 2.90 17.79
C GLN A 183 12.92 3.73 18.52
N LEU A 184 13.09 5.00 18.15
CA LEU A 184 14.06 5.88 18.80
C LEU A 184 13.73 6.12 20.29
N GLU A 185 12.44 6.27 20.63
CA GLU A 185 12.02 6.40 22.04
C GLU A 185 12.18 5.09 22.81
N ALA A 186 11.91 3.94 22.19
CA ALA A 186 12.16 2.62 22.77
C ALA A 186 13.66 2.38 23.03
N ASP A 187 14.53 2.74 22.08
CA ASP A 187 15.97 2.64 22.22
C ASP A 187 16.47 3.56 23.36
N LYS A 188 15.97 4.79 23.45
CA LYS A 188 16.26 5.71 24.57
C LYS A 188 15.83 5.13 25.91
N ARG A 189 14.65 4.51 25.99
CA ARG A 189 14.17 3.86 27.23
C ARG A 189 15.09 2.71 27.64
N SER A 190 15.53 1.89 26.69
CA SER A 190 16.50 0.80 26.94
C SER A 190 17.82 1.35 27.50
N ILE A 191 18.33 2.43 26.90
CA ILE A 191 19.54 3.12 27.36
C ILE A 191 19.33 3.65 28.79
N PHE A 192 18.25 4.40 29.05
CA PHE A 192 17.98 4.94 30.39
C PHE A 192 17.85 3.83 31.44
N SER A 193 17.12 2.75 31.15
CA SER A 193 16.99 1.62 32.08
C SER A 193 18.33 0.97 32.43
N ARG A 194 19.32 1.00 31.52
CA ARG A 194 20.65 0.45 31.75
C ARG A 194 21.53 1.37 32.62
N TYR A 195 21.45 2.68 32.42
CA TYR A 195 22.34 3.65 33.10
C TYR A 195 21.77 4.24 34.40
N ILE A 196 20.46 4.21 34.61
CA ILE A 196 19.82 4.75 35.83
C ILE A 196 20.42 4.17 37.12
N PRO A 197 20.67 2.85 37.25
CA PRO A 197 21.27 2.29 38.46
C PRO A 197 22.65 2.89 38.79
N ASP A 198 23.53 2.99 37.79
CA ASP A 198 24.89 3.54 37.97
C ASP A 198 24.86 5.02 38.39
N VAL A 199 23.93 5.79 37.82
CA VAL A 199 23.74 7.21 38.15
C VAL A 199 23.17 7.37 39.56
N ALA A 200 22.23 6.50 39.96
CA ALA A 200 21.65 6.51 41.30
C ALA A 200 22.71 6.21 42.37
N GLU A 201 23.59 5.23 42.14
CA GLU A 201 24.71 4.91 43.03
C GLU A 201 25.68 6.10 43.18
N ALA A 202 26.07 6.72 42.06
CA ALA A 202 26.98 7.87 42.09
C ALA A 202 26.38 9.09 42.82
N LEU A 203 25.09 9.36 42.61
CA LEU A 203 24.37 10.45 43.29
C LEU A 203 24.19 10.17 44.78
N ALA A 204 23.91 8.93 45.17
CA ALA A 204 23.82 8.53 46.57
C ALA A 204 25.15 8.77 47.31
N ARG A 205 26.29 8.41 46.67
CA ARG A 205 27.63 8.66 47.22
C ARG A 205 27.95 10.15 47.41
N LEU A 206 27.47 11.02 46.50
CA LEU A 206 27.76 12.46 46.54
C LEU A 206 26.86 13.24 47.50
N THR A 207 25.58 12.89 47.56
CA THR A 207 24.56 13.66 48.30
C THR A 207 24.21 13.06 49.66
N GLY A 208 24.57 11.79 49.91
CA GLY A 208 24.19 11.06 51.13
C GLY A 208 22.70 10.70 51.18
N ALA A 209 21.94 10.90 50.10
CA ALA A 209 20.55 10.50 49.98
C ALA A 209 20.43 8.99 49.74
N SER A 210 19.24 8.42 50.03
CA SER A 210 18.97 7.01 49.83
C SER A 210 18.92 6.64 48.34
N GLU A 211 19.73 5.67 47.94
CA GLU A 211 19.84 5.13 46.58
C GLU A 211 18.48 4.67 46.01
N GLU A 212 17.66 4.00 46.82
CA GLU A 212 16.35 3.48 46.41
C GLU A 212 15.36 4.60 46.01
N LYS A 213 15.40 5.75 46.70
CA LYS A 213 14.56 6.90 46.35
C LYS A 213 15.01 7.54 45.05
N LEU A 214 16.32 7.73 44.87
CA LEU A 214 16.88 8.30 43.64
C LEU A 214 16.60 7.40 42.43
N LEU A 215 16.70 6.09 42.59
CA LEU A 215 16.41 5.13 41.53
C LEU A 215 14.94 5.19 41.11
N SER A 216 14.00 5.19 42.05
CA SER A 216 12.56 5.27 41.75
C SER A 216 12.16 6.61 41.11
N GLU A 217 12.72 7.73 41.56
CA GLU A 217 12.49 9.05 40.97
C GLU A 217 13.06 9.14 39.53
N LEU A 218 14.29 8.66 39.30
CA LEU A 218 14.90 8.65 37.98
C LEU A 218 14.17 7.71 37.01
N GLN A 219 13.67 6.58 37.48
CA GLN A 219 12.82 5.69 36.71
C GLN A 219 11.47 6.35 36.36
N ALA A 220 10.85 7.08 37.30
CA ALA A 220 9.62 7.82 37.04
C ALA A 220 9.83 8.92 35.99
N ILE A 221 10.91 9.68 36.08
CA ILE A 221 11.28 10.72 35.10
C ILE A 221 11.56 10.10 33.72
N ALA A 222 12.23 8.94 33.68
CA ALA A 222 12.49 8.23 32.44
C ALA A 222 11.19 7.72 31.80
N LEU A 223 10.26 7.19 32.60
CA LEU A 223 8.94 6.75 32.14
C LEU A 223 8.11 7.91 31.59
N GLU A 224 8.08 9.05 32.28
CA GLU A 224 7.36 10.25 31.85
C GLU A 224 7.89 10.79 30.52
N ARG A 225 9.22 10.87 30.38
CA ARG A 225 9.87 11.35 29.14
C ARG A 225 9.80 10.36 27.98
N THR A 226 9.64 9.07 28.24
CA THR A 226 9.53 8.03 27.20
C THR A 226 8.11 7.54 26.99
N SER A 227 7.12 8.27 27.50
CA SER A 227 5.68 7.95 27.39
C SER A 227 5.19 7.79 25.94
N GLU A 228 5.84 8.44 24.97
CA GLU A 228 5.55 8.24 23.53
C GLU A 228 5.88 6.82 23.01
N ALA A 229 6.70 6.05 23.72
CA ALA A 229 7.04 4.68 23.35
C ALA A 229 5.91 3.69 23.66
N ASP A 230 5.05 3.99 24.63
CA ASP A 230 3.97 3.11 25.12
C ASP A 230 2.61 3.40 24.46
N VAL A 231 2.56 4.37 23.54
CA VAL A 231 1.32 4.71 22.86
C VAL A 231 0.99 3.62 21.83
N GLU A 232 0.17 2.65 22.24
CA GLU A 232 -0.56 1.77 21.32
C GLU A 232 -1.54 2.62 20.49
N LEU A 233 -1.58 2.32 19.19
CA LEU A 233 -2.20 3.17 18.18
C LEU A 233 -3.49 2.54 17.65
N ASP A 234 -4.50 3.36 17.45
CA ASP A 234 -5.73 2.99 16.73
C ASP A 234 -5.53 2.99 15.20
N GLU A 235 -6.57 2.53 14.48
CA GLU A 235 -6.60 2.34 13.01
C GLU A 235 -6.28 3.62 12.21
N ASP A 236 -6.42 4.81 12.81
CA ASP A 236 -6.11 6.12 12.21
C ASP A 236 -4.80 6.75 12.72
N GLY A 237 -4.09 6.07 13.63
CA GLY A 237 -2.83 6.57 14.14
C GLY A 237 -2.99 7.79 15.07
N LYS A 238 -3.93 7.77 15.99
CA LYS A 238 -3.94 8.60 17.20
C LYS A 238 -3.62 7.74 18.44
N PRO A 239 -3.23 8.38 19.56
CA PRO A 239 -3.12 7.71 20.85
C PRO A 239 -4.50 7.19 21.29
N ILE A 240 -4.63 5.90 21.61
CA ILE A 240 -5.92 5.32 22.04
C ILE A 240 -6.38 5.97 23.36
N ALA A 241 -7.41 6.80 23.30
CA ALA A 241 -8.35 7.01 24.40
C ALA A 241 -9.57 6.14 24.11
N LYS A 242 -9.86 5.16 24.97
CA LYS A 242 -11.04 4.28 24.85
C LYS A 242 -12.31 5.13 24.71
N VAL A 243 -13.06 4.95 23.61
CA VAL A 243 -14.54 4.78 23.50
C VAL A 243 -15.02 5.01 22.04
N GLU A 244 -15.66 3.96 21.50
CA GLU A 244 -16.84 3.85 20.61
C GLU A 244 -16.99 4.76 19.37
N ASP A 245 -16.68 4.22 18.18
CA ASP A 245 -17.60 4.02 17.02
C ASP A 245 -16.77 3.85 15.71
N PRO A 246 -16.85 2.71 14.99
CA PRO A 246 -15.94 2.36 13.90
C PRO A 246 -16.33 2.97 12.53
N THR A 247 -16.75 4.24 12.47
CA THR A 247 -17.14 4.88 11.19
C THR A 247 -16.70 6.34 11.03
N ALA A 248 -15.56 6.71 11.61
CA ALA A 248 -15.00 8.06 11.42
C ALA A 248 -13.47 8.06 11.26
N GLY A 249 -12.98 7.37 10.23
CA GLY A 249 -11.57 7.34 9.80
C GLY A 249 -11.48 7.13 8.29
N ASP A 250 -10.48 7.72 7.61
CA ASP A 250 -10.32 7.62 6.15
C ASP A 250 -10.31 6.14 5.71
N GLU A 251 -11.30 5.69 4.92
CA GLU A 251 -11.48 4.27 4.47
C GLU A 251 -10.31 3.68 3.62
N SER A 252 -9.19 4.37 3.58
CA SER A 252 -8.10 4.21 2.63
C SER A 252 -6.81 3.65 3.23
N THR A 253 -6.72 3.51 4.56
CA THR A 253 -5.49 3.03 5.23
C THR A 253 -5.85 2.00 6.29
N LEU A 254 -5.10 0.90 6.35
CA LEU A 254 -5.24 -0.16 7.35
C LEU A 254 -3.87 -0.48 7.93
N ILE A 255 -3.76 -0.49 9.25
CA ILE A 255 -2.55 -0.92 9.97
C ILE A 255 -2.89 -2.21 10.70
N VAL A 256 -2.18 -3.28 10.36
CA VAL A 256 -2.32 -4.58 11.02
C VAL A 256 -1.29 -4.64 12.15
N PRO A 257 -1.71 -4.81 13.41
CA PRO A 257 -0.77 -5.01 14.51
C PRO A 257 0.02 -6.31 14.30
N GLU A 258 1.28 -6.31 14.72
CA GLU A 258 2.33 -7.30 14.40
C GLU A 258 2.05 -8.75 14.89
N ASN A 259 0.85 -9.05 15.41
CA ASN A 259 0.51 -10.30 16.11
C ASN A 259 -0.83 -10.94 15.73
N GLU A 260 -1.22 -10.90 14.45
CA GLU A 260 -2.16 -11.90 13.92
C GLU A 260 -1.49 -12.68 12.80
N THR A 261 -0.90 -13.83 13.15
CA THR A 261 -0.78 -14.92 12.20
C THR A 261 -2.17 -15.19 11.63
N PRO A 262 -2.41 -15.04 10.30
CA PRO A 262 -3.70 -15.42 9.75
C PRO A 262 -3.92 -16.92 10.02
N PRO A 263 -5.18 -17.35 10.25
CA PRO A 263 -5.49 -18.76 10.45
C PRO A 263 -4.90 -19.55 9.28
N THR A 264 -4.23 -20.65 9.62
CA THR A 264 -3.75 -21.65 8.68
C THR A 264 -4.78 -21.83 7.57
N PRO A 265 -4.43 -21.73 6.27
CA PRO A 265 -5.40 -22.01 5.22
C PRO A 265 -5.91 -23.43 5.47
N ALA A 266 -7.22 -23.58 5.53
CA ALA A 266 -7.88 -24.87 5.66
C ALA A 266 -7.40 -25.77 4.50
N SER A 267 -6.33 -26.53 4.75
CA SER A 267 -6.08 -27.79 4.08
C SER A 267 -7.18 -28.71 4.59
N ASP A 268 -8.27 -28.79 3.83
CA ASP A 268 -9.21 -29.92 3.76
C ASP A 268 -10.32 -29.57 2.75
N LEU A 269 -9.92 -29.44 1.48
CA LEU A 269 -10.87 -29.41 0.36
C LEU A 269 -10.67 -30.59 -0.60
N PHE A 270 -9.70 -31.47 -0.32
CA PHE A 270 -9.46 -32.72 -1.03
C PHE A 270 -8.80 -33.76 -0.11
N GLU A 271 -9.50 -34.20 0.94
CA GLU A 271 -9.26 -35.52 1.53
C GLU A 271 -10.40 -36.48 1.19
N GLU A 272 -10.04 -37.40 0.29
CA GLU A 272 -10.57 -38.73 0.00
C GLU A 272 -12.01 -39.08 0.39
N THR A 273 -12.86 -39.16 -0.64
CA THR A 273 -13.99 -40.09 -0.69
C THR A 273 -13.50 -41.55 -0.62
N GLY A 274 -13.15 -42.01 0.58
CA GLY A 274 -12.84 -43.41 0.89
C GLY A 274 -14.13 -44.21 1.11
N GLY A 275 -14.52 -44.98 0.09
CA GLY A 275 -15.73 -45.82 0.09
C GLY A 275 -15.79 -46.84 1.23
N LYS A 276 -16.90 -46.87 1.95
CA LYS A 276 -17.26 -47.95 2.89
C LYS A 276 -17.52 -49.25 2.11
N LYS A 277 -16.61 -50.23 2.20
CA LYS A 277 -16.86 -51.63 1.81
C LYS A 277 -17.85 -52.29 2.78
N PRO A 278 -18.81 -53.13 2.31
CA PRO A 278 -19.72 -53.83 3.20
C PRO A 278 -19.06 -55.08 3.83
N LYS A 279 -19.28 -55.27 5.14
CA LYS A 279 -18.86 -56.46 5.89
C LYS A 279 -19.57 -57.72 5.36
N LYS A 280 -18.84 -58.61 4.70
CA LYS A 280 -19.28 -60.00 4.45
C LYS A 280 -19.17 -60.81 5.76
N ARG A 281 -20.32 -61.30 6.26
CA ARG A 281 -20.41 -62.38 7.26
C ARG A 281 -19.83 -63.66 6.67
N ARG A 282 -18.85 -64.29 7.31
CA ARG A 282 -18.53 -65.71 7.11
C ARG A 282 -19.11 -66.51 8.28
N ARG A 283 -19.98 -67.47 7.95
CA ARG A 283 -20.36 -68.61 8.78
C ARG A 283 -19.63 -69.83 8.21
N ARG A 284 -19.10 -70.63 9.12
CA ARG A 284 -18.39 -71.92 8.95
C ARG A 284 -17.00 -71.85 8.34
#